data_AF-A0A2T4GVQ5-F1
#
_entry.id   AF-A0A2T4GVQ5-F1
#
_cell.length_a   1.000
_cell.length_b   1.000
_cell.length_c   1.000
_cell.angle_alpha   90.00
_cell.angle_beta   90.00
_cell.angle_gamma   90.00
#
_symmetry.space_group_name_H-M   'P 1'
#
loop_
_entity.id
_entity.type
_entity.pdbx_description
1 polymer ?
#
loop_
_entity_poly.entity_id
_entity_poly.type
_entity_poly.pdbx_seq_one_letter_code
_entity_poly.pdbx_strand_id
1 'polypeptide(L)'
;MTTPPNEPTTDICQCAKTKEAYDIEDDPGTTVICPGCHLEEATAGALDERAALPDDKTVYAAFKDYPSLMRIAAQEPEDQSIRSVIRQRQEGQTIFAKTTKKLIKEYGTTPIVTSLKVMLDEGVFTSIDVAKCRFPDLFSNEQVLRPGEEQETEAGHLSTKQIERIDGDFNQSSEDSGGFRGNQAFPNIDLFRNNNTFKTENNNESLSNLLSSVGKIQNVIIHRLDLNFFQVNQFLLNAEELIRLLGTPLYLDAVKSLRQRVEEVLLMANRDAVSIHKEADRKVVEIEAQRERLNLEEQGVKRHRDENLDNIRDSIERGIFAAMGQAKDALPDIGLAENR
;
A
#
# COMPACT_ATOMS: atom_id res chain seq x y z
N MET A 1 31.21 53.71 26.74
CA MET A 1 31.91 53.41 25.47
C MET A 1 31.70 51.95 25.16
N THR A 2 30.78 51.65 24.25
CA THR A 2 30.61 50.33 23.64
C THR A 2 29.85 50.51 22.34
N THR A 3 30.57 50.30 21.22
CA THR A 3 30.10 50.29 19.83
C THR A 3 29.45 48.94 19.49
N PRO A 4 28.48 48.90 18.54
CA PRO A 4 27.91 47.65 18.03
C PRO A 4 28.77 47.04 16.89
N PRO A 5 28.62 45.74 16.58
CA PRO A 5 29.35 45.07 15.49
C PRO A 5 28.63 45.22 14.14
N ASN A 6 29.42 45.34 13.08
CA ASN A 6 28.99 45.45 11.69
C ASN A 6 28.50 44.12 11.10
N GLU A 7 27.40 44.17 10.35
CA GLU A 7 26.93 43.14 9.41
C GLU A 7 27.89 42.99 8.21
N PRO A 8 28.02 41.78 7.63
CA PRO A 8 28.76 41.58 6.39
C PRO A 8 27.88 41.96 5.19
N THR A 9 28.22 43.04 4.49
CA THR A 9 27.67 43.37 3.17
C THR A 9 28.21 42.40 2.13
N THR A 10 27.33 41.58 1.55
CA THR A 10 27.62 40.77 0.36
C THR A 10 27.61 41.70 -0.87
N ASP A 11 28.80 42.04 -1.39
CA ASP A 11 28.93 42.91 -2.56
C ASP A 11 28.48 42.17 -3.84
N ILE A 12 27.32 42.58 -4.38
CA ILE A 12 26.74 42.01 -5.61
C ILE A 12 27.29 42.78 -6.81
N CYS A 13 27.82 42.06 -7.81
CA CYS A 13 28.37 42.68 -9.03
C CYS A 13 27.27 43.36 -9.86
N GLN A 14 27.46 44.66 -10.18
CA GLN A 14 26.52 45.49 -10.95
C GLN A 14 26.88 45.60 -12.45
N CYS A 15 27.75 44.74 -12.99
CA CYS A 15 28.13 44.79 -14.40
C CYS A 15 26.93 44.48 -15.31
N ALA A 16 26.70 45.32 -16.31
CA ALA A 16 25.62 45.14 -17.28
C ALA A 16 25.87 43.87 -18.12
N LYS A 17 24.96 42.89 -18.04
CA LYS A 17 25.06 41.63 -18.78
C LYS A 17 24.93 41.88 -20.29
N THR A 18 26.05 41.91 -21.01
CA THR A 18 26.05 41.74 -22.47
C THR A 18 25.74 40.28 -22.79
N LYS A 19 24.54 40.03 -23.34
CA LYS A 19 24.13 38.72 -23.87
C LYS A 19 25.00 38.36 -25.07
N GLU A 20 26.00 37.52 -24.87
CA GLU A 20 26.55 36.69 -25.93
C GLU A 20 26.16 35.24 -25.65
N ALA A 21 25.57 34.59 -26.65
CA ALA A 21 25.11 33.22 -26.57
C ALA A 21 26.31 32.28 -26.67
N TYR A 22 26.59 31.57 -25.58
CA TYR A 22 27.42 30.37 -25.58
C TYR A 22 26.58 29.24 -25.00
N ASP A 23 26.33 28.22 -25.82
CA ASP A 23 25.74 26.96 -25.40
C ASP A 23 26.83 26.15 -24.67
N ILE A 24 26.71 26.00 -23.35
CA ILE A 24 27.53 25.08 -22.55
C ILE A 24 26.55 24.10 -21.89
N GLU A 25 26.74 22.81 -22.14
CA GLU A 25 25.99 21.73 -21.51
C GLU A 25 26.23 21.75 -19.99
N ASP A 26 25.13 21.82 -19.23
CA ASP A 26 25.10 22.02 -17.78
C ASP A 26 25.78 20.88 -16.99
N ASP A 27 26.95 21.18 -16.42
CA ASP A 27 27.54 20.47 -15.28
C ASP A 27 27.26 21.28 -13.99
N PRO A 28 26.39 20.81 -13.07
CA PRO A 28 25.95 21.59 -11.92
C PRO A 28 27.02 21.57 -10.81
N GLY A 29 28.04 22.42 -10.96
CA GLY A 29 29.06 22.60 -9.92
C GLY A 29 30.06 23.75 -10.09
N THR A 30 30.05 24.46 -11.22
CA THR A 30 31.09 25.47 -11.50
C THR A 30 30.60 26.87 -11.14
N THR A 31 31.19 27.51 -10.13
CA THR A 31 30.95 28.91 -9.81
C THR A 31 31.49 29.80 -10.94
N VAL A 32 30.59 30.55 -11.59
CA VAL A 32 30.96 31.46 -12.68
C VAL A 32 31.38 32.80 -12.08
N ILE A 33 32.66 33.16 -12.28
CA ILE A 33 33.22 34.44 -11.83
C ILE A 33 33.01 35.46 -12.96
N CYS A 34 32.40 36.61 -12.65
CA CYS A 34 32.17 37.65 -13.65
C CYS A 34 33.52 38.23 -14.14
N PRO A 35 33.83 38.18 -15.46
CA PRO A 35 35.13 38.62 -15.97
C PRO A 35 35.36 40.14 -15.87
N GLY A 36 34.32 40.93 -15.60
CA GLY A 36 34.43 42.38 -15.45
C GLY A 36 34.81 42.86 -14.04
N CYS A 37 34.37 42.14 -12.99
CA CYS A 37 34.52 42.57 -11.60
C CYS A 37 35.22 41.54 -10.71
N HIS A 38 35.49 40.32 -11.23
CA HIS A 38 36.08 39.18 -10.51
C HIS A 38 35.36 38.77 -9.21
N LEU A 39 34.16 39.27 -8.98
CA LEU A 39 33.29 38.84 -7.89
C LEU A 39 32.48 37.62 -8.34
N GLU A 40 32.25 36.70 -7.40
CA GLU A 40 31.42 35.51 -7.63
C GLU A 40 30.01 35.96 -8.01
N GLU A 41 29.54 35.49 -9.17
CA GLU A 41 28.19 35.81 -9.62
C GLU A 41 27.22 34.95 -8.80
N ALA A 42 26.67 35.53 -7.72
CA ALA A 42 25.64 34.88 -6.94
C ALA A 42 24.49 34.54 -7.89
N THR A 43 24.26 33.25 -8.10
CA THR A 43 23.10 32.72 -8.82
C THR A 43 21.85 33.19 -8.08
N ALA A 44 21.32 34.34 -8.50
CA ALA A 44 20.05 34.89 -8.08
C ALA A 44 18.95 34.00 -8.66
N GLY A 45 18.78 32.86 -8.02
CA GLY A 45 17.74 31.87 -8.26
C GLY A 45 17.20 31.35 -6.93
N ALA A 46 17.17 32.18 -5.90
CA ALA A 46 16.24 31.99 -4.78
C ALA A 46 14.84 32.40 -5.26
N LEU A 47 14.29 31.64 -6.21
CA LEU A 47 12.85 31.49 -6.28
C LEU A 47 12.49 30.77 -4.99
N ASP A 48 11.65 31.42 -4.19
CA ASP A 48 11.04 30.93 -2.97
C ASP A 48 10.07 29.77 -3.30
N GLU A 49 10.57 28.74 -3.97
CA GLU A 49 9.90 27.50 -4.27
C GLU A 49 10.04 26.61 -3.04
N ARG A 50 9.33 26.97 -1.96
CA ARG A 50 8.75 25.93 -1.11
C ARG A 50 7.78 25.17 -2.01
N ALA A 51 8.32 24.26 -2.82
CA ALA A 51 7.55 23.32 -3.60
C ALA A 51 6.58 22.67 -2.61
N ALA A 52 5.30 23.01 -2.73
CA ALA A 52 4.27 22.44 -1.88
C ALA A 52 4.44 20.93 -1.95
N LEU A 53 4.65 20.26 -0.83
CA LEU A 53 4.79 18.82 -0.85
C LEU A 53 3.45 18.23 -1.29
N PRO A 54 3.44 17.22 -2.18
CA PRO A 54 2.22 16.55 -2.56
C PRO A 54 1.58 15.93 -1.32
N ASP A 55 0.28 16.04 -1.20
CA ASP A 55 -0.48 15.39 -0.14
C ASP A 55 -0.31 13.85 -0.23
N ASP A 56 0.23 13.25 0.83
CA ASP A 56 0.51 11.81 0.92
C ASP A 56 -0.73 10.97 0.62
N LYS A 57 -1.94 11.42 1.00
CA LYS A 57 -3.20 10.72 0.72
C LYS A 57 -3.46 10.67 -0.79
N THR A 58 -3.20 11.75 -1.50
CA THR A 58 -3.32 11.83 -2.96
C THR A 58 -2.27 10.96 -3.66
N VAL A 59 -1.04 10.94 -3.15
CA VAL A 59 0.01 10.04 -3.66
C VAL A 59 -0.39 8.58 -3.44
N TYR A 60 -0.79 8.20 -2.23
CA TYR A 60 -1.25 6.84 -1.93
C TYR A 60 -2.41 6.42 -2.84
N ALA A 61 -3.44 7.25 -3.02
CA ALA A 61 -4.57 6.93 -3.90
C ALA A 61 -4.15 6.71 -5.37
N ALA A 62 -3.13 7.41 -5.86
CA ALA A 62 -2.62 7.24 -7.22
C ALA A 62 -1.87 5.90 -7.40
N PHE A 63 -1.28 5.38 -6.34
CA PHE A 63 -0.30 4.29 -6.38
C PHE A 63 -0.73 2.99 -5.66
N LYS A 64 -1.81 3.01 -4.86
CA LYS A 64 -2.25 1.87 -4.02
C LYS A 64 -2.46 0.55 -4.78
N ASP A 65 -2.93 0.62 -6.02
CA ASP A 65 -3.23 -0.56 -6.85
C ASP A 65 -2.06 -0.89 -7.79
N TYR A 66 -0.80 -0.69 -7.36
CA TYR A 66 0.37 -0.97 -8.18
C TYR A 66 1.26 -2.06 -7.56
N PRO A 67 1.18 -3.31 -8.05
CA PRO A 67 1.89 -4.46 -7.47
C PRO A 67 3.41 -4.28 -7.41
N SER A 68 4.00 -3.52 -8.33
CA SER A 68 5.45 -3.29 -8.38
C SER A 68 5.97 -2.50 -7.17
N LEU A 69 5.14 -1.70 -6.49
CA LEU A 69 5.55 -0.99 -5.27
C LEU A 69 5.80 -1.95 -4.10
N MET A 70 4.98 -3.00 -3.98
CA MET A 70 5.17 -4.03 -2.96
C MET A 70 6.50 -4.77 -3.15
N ARG A 71 6.91 -4.99 -4.41
CA ARG A 71 8.20 -5.63 -4.72
C ARG A 71 9.39 -4.75 -4.36
N ILE A 72 9.29 -3.44 -4.58
CA ILE A 72 10.36 -2.49 -4.24
C ILE A 72 10.49 -2.32 -2.72
N ALA A 73 9.37 -2.31 -1.98
CA ALA A 73 9.38 -2.26 -0.52
C ALA A 73 10.20 -3.41 0.10
N ALA A 74 10.26 -4.57 -0.55
CA ALA A 74 10.99 -5.74 -0.06
C ALA A 74 12.50 -5.72 -0.35
N GLN A 75 13.01 -4.80 -1.18
CA GLN A 75 14.40 -4.80 -1.68
C GLN A 75 15.19 -3.53 -1.36
N GLU A 76 14.77 -2.77 -0.34
CA GLU A 76 15.20 -1.40 -0.07
C GLU A 76 14.85 -0.43 -1.23
N PRO A 77 14.04 0.61 -0.98
CA PRO A 77 13.55 1.46 -2.05
C PRO A 77 14.63 2.43 -2.57
N GLU A 78 15.34 2.01 -3.63
CA GLU A 78 16.19 2.91 -4.41
C GLU A 78 15.36 3.93 -5.22
N ASP A 79 15.81 5.19 -5.24
CA ASP A 79 15.14 6.29 -5.93
C ASP A 79 14.89 6.00 -7.42
N GLN A 80 15.81 5.27 -8.07
CA GLN A 80 15.71 4.90 -9.48
C GLN A 80 14.59 3.87 -9.75
N SER A 81 14.38 2.95 -8.81
CA SER A 81 13.29 1.97 -8.86
C SER A 81 11.92 2.65 -8.71
N ILE A 82 11.81 3.61 -7.77
CA ILE A 82 10.59 4.41 -7.59
C ILE A 82 10.30 5.24 -8.86
N ARG A 83 11.32 5.90 -9.44
CA ARG A 83 11.17 6.66 -10.69
C ARG A 83 10.67 5.80 -11.85
N SER A 84 11.16 4.56 -11.94
CA SER A 84 10.72 3.61 -12.97
C SER A 84 9.25 3.24 -12.80
N VAL A 85 8.79 3.02 -11.56
CA VAL A 85 7.37 2.79 -11.25
C VAL A 85 6.51 3.98 -11.63
N ILE A 86 6.96 5.20 -11.30
CA ILE A 86 6.23 6.42 -11.65
C ILE A 86 6.06 6.50 -13.18
N ARG A 87 7.13 6.25 -13.95
CA ARG A 87 7.09 6.26 -15.41
C ARG A 87 6.12 5.21 -15.96
N GLN A 88 6.21 3.97 -15.49
CA GLN A 88 5.30 2.90 -15.92
C GLN A 88 3.84 3.19 -15.55
N ARG A 89 3.57 3.81 -14.40
CA ARG A 89 2.21 4.21 -14.00
C ARG A 89 1.64 5.32 -14.90
N GLN A 90 2.48 6.14 -15.52
CA GLN A 90 2.06 7.15 -16.51
C GLN A 90 1.75 6.55 -17.89
N GLU A 91 2.32 5.38 -18.20
CA GLU A 91 2.10 4.68 -19.47
C GLU A 91 0.70 4.05 -19.45
N GLY A 92 -0.19 4.53 -20.32
CA GLY A 92 -1.58 4.06 -20.43
C GLY A 92 -2.66 5.14 -20.27
N GLN A 93 -3.92 4.71 -20.39
CA GLN A 93 -5.12 5.56 -20.33
C GLN A 93 -5.97 5.37 -19.07
N THR A 94 -5.46 4.63 -18.07
CA THR A 94 -6.19 4.36 -16.83
C THR A 94 -6.45 5.64 -16.03
N ILE A 95 -7.45 5.63 -15.15
CA ILE A 95 -7.76 6.74 -14.24
C ILE A 95 -6.52 7.09 -13.40
N PHE A 96 -5.80 6.08 -12.91
CA PHE A 96 -4.56 6.25 -12.15
C PHE A 96 -3.43 6.89 -12.95
N ALA A 97 -3.28 6.55 -14.24
CA ALA A 97 -2.28 7.19 -15.10
C ALA A 97 -2.57 8.69 -15.28
N LYS A 98 -3.85 9.07 -15.41
CA LYS A 98 -4.26 10.49 -15.48
C LYS A 98 -3.99 11.22 -14.17
N THR A 99 -4.33 10.61 -13.03
CA THR A 99 -4.04 11.17 -11.70
C THR A 99 -2.54 11.34 -11.48
N THR A 100 -1.74 10.35 -11.85
CA THR A 100 -0.27 10.38 -11.73
C THR A 100 0.35 11.48 -12.61
N LYS A 101 -0.13 11.62 -13.86
CA LYS A 101 0.29 12.73 -14.76
C LYS A 101 -0.05 14.09 -14.18
N LYS A 102 -1.23 14.25 -13.56
CA LYS A 102 -1.63 15.48 -12.88
C LYS A 102 -0.70 15.80 -11.72
N LEU A 103 -0.46 14.83 -10.83
CA LEU A 103 0.47 14.95 -9.69
C LEU A 103 1.85 15.41 -10.15
N ILE A 104 2.41 14.80 -11.19
CA ILE A 104 3.76 15.13 -11.68
C ILE A 104 3.80 16.51 -12.32
N LYS A 105 2.72 16.93 -13.00
CA LYS A 105 2.61 18.28 -13.54
C LYS A 105 2.54 19.34 -12.43
N GLU A 106 1.93 19.01 -11.30
CA GLU A 106 1.67 19.95 -10.20
C GLU A 106 2.85 20.05 -9.23
N TYR A 107 3.53 18.93 -8.95
CA TYR A 107 4.55 18.83 -7.90
C TYR A 107 5.93 18.42 -8.42
N GLY A 108 6.05 18.00 -9.68
CA GLY A 108 7.28 17.39 -10.20
C GLY A 108 7.52 15.98 -9.69
N THR A 109 8.51 15.29 -10.27
CA THR A 109 8.80 13.88 -9.94
C THR A 109 9.53 13.73 -8.60
N THR A 110 10.43 14.65 -8.26
CA THR A 110 11.28 14.51 -7.07
C THR A 110 10.47 14.51 -5.76
N PRO A 111 9.54 15.43 -5.50
CA PRO A 111 8.73 15.40 -4.27
C PRO A 111 7.87 14.15 -4.14
N ILE A 112 7.36 13.63 -5.26
CA ILE A 112 6.58 12.39 -5.30
C ILE A 112 7.46 11.18 -4.95
N VAL A 113 8.69 11.12 -5.46
CA VAL A 113 9.65 10.07 -5.10
C VAL A 113 9.94 10.09 -3.61
N THR A 114 10.16 11.28 -3.03
CA THR A 114 10.40 11.43 -1.59
C THR A 114 9.21 10.96 -0.76
N SER A 115 7.99 11.39 -1.09
CA SER A 115 6.76 10.95 -0.40
C SER A 115 6.53 9.44 -0.53
N LEU A 116 6.72 8.87 -1.72
CA LEU A 116 6.63 7.42 -1.93
C LEU A 116 7.65 6.65 -1.10
N LYS A 117 8.89 7.13 -1.01
CA LYS A 117 9.94 6.49 -0.22
C LYS A 117 9.57 6.42 1.26
N VAL A 118 9.12 7.53 1.84
CA VAL A 118 8.66 7.59 3.24
C VAL A 118 7.50 6.61 3.48
N MET A 119 6.52 6.56 2.59
CA MET A 119 5.39 5.62 2.71
C MET A 119 5.80 4.15 2.55
N LEU A 120 6.81 3.87 1.73
CA LEU A 120 7.37 2.52 1.57
C LEU A 120 8.13 2.10 2.83
N ASP A 121 8.94 2.98 3.41
CA ASP A 121 9.70 2.74 4.65
C ASP A 121 8.76 2.48 5.84
N GLU A 122 7.60 3.14 5.87
CA GLU A 122 6.57 2.91 6.88
C GLU A 122 5.70 1.66 6.61
N GLY A 123 5.88 0.99 5.48
CA GLY A 123 5.11 -0.21 5.13
C GLY A 123 3.65 0.06 4.76
N VAL A 124 3.31 1.30 4.35
CA VAL A 124 1.95 1.72 3.99
C VAL A 124 1.42 0.90 2.80
N PHE A 125 2.27 0.55 1.83
CA PHE A 125 1.87 -0.25 0.67
C PHE A 125 1.92 -1.77 0.92
N THR A 126 2.50 -2.22 2.02
CA THR A 126 2.64 -3.65 2.35
C THR A 126 1.61 -4.11 3.37
N SER A 127 1.09 -3.22 4.22
CA SER A 127 0.09 -3.53 5.23
C SER A 127 -1.16 -2.66 5.07
N ILE A 128 -2.29 -3.32 4.78
CA ILE A 128 -3.60 -2.66 4.70
C ILE A 128 -3.94 -1.97 6.03
N ASP A 129 -3.57 -2.55 7.16
CA ASP A 129 -3.85 -1.97 8.48
C ASP A 129 -3.04 -0.69 8.71
N VAL A 130 -1.77 -0.66 8.27
CA VAL A 130 -0.93 0.56 8.32
C VAL A 130 -1.54 1.65 7.42
N ALA A 131 -1.97 1.30 6.21
CA ALA A 131 -2.65 2.24 5.33
C ALA A 131 -3.97 2.75 5.91
N LYS A 132 -4.76 1.89 6.56
CA LYS A 132 -6.01 2.26 7.26
C LYS A 132 -5.77 3.20 8.42
N CYS A 133 -4.73 2.97 9.22
CA CYS A 133 -4.36 3.87 10.31
C CYS A 133 -3.90 5.23 9.79
N ARG A 134 -3.16 5.28 8.67
CA ARG A 134 -2.64 6.53 8.09
C ARG A 134 -3.69 7.31 7.30
N PHE A 135 -4.62 6.62 6.62
CA PHE A 135 -5.64 7.24 5.76
C PHE A 135 -7.06 6.69 6.02
N PRO A 136 -7.63 6.85 7.23
CA PRO A 136 -8.90 6.25 7.61
C PRO A 136 -10.07 6.60 6.67
N ASP A 137 -10.08 7.83 6.14
CA ASP A 137 -11.12 8.29 5.21
C ASP A 137 -11.18 7.47 3.91
N LEU A 138 -10.05 6.92 3.45
CA LEU A 138 -9.99 6.15 2.19
C LEU A 138 -10.65 4.77 2.31
N PHE A 139 -10.92 4.30 3.53
CA PHE A 139 -11.46 2.96 3.82
C PHE A 139 -12.86 2.98 4.43
N SER A 140 -13.45 4.16 4.65
CA SER A 140 -14.72 4.32 5.37
C SER A 140 -15.98 4.00 4.54
N ASN A 141 -15.84 3.69 3.24
CA ASN A 141 -16.98 3.49 2.34
C ASN A 141 -17.44 2.03 2.15
N GLU A 142 -16.92 1.06 2.91
CA GLU A 142 -17.30 -0.36 2.78
C GLU A 142 -18.36 -0.84 3.79
N GLN A 143 -18.91 0.03 4.64
CA GLN A 143 -19.90 -0.37 5.66
C GLN A 143 -21.18 0.47 5.64
N VAL A 144 -21.97 0.39 4.57
CA VAL A 144 -23.44 0.62 4.63
C VAL A 144 -24.17 -0.28 3.63
N LEU A 145 -24.16 -1.59 3.84
CA LEU A 145 -25.32 -2.42 3.50
C LEU A 145 -25.90 -2.92 4.81
N ARG A 146 -27.00 -2.28 5.23
CA ARG A 146 -27.74 -2.66 6.44
C ARG A 146 -28.32 -4.06 6.27
N PRO A 147 -28.12 -5.00 7.23
CA PRO A 147 -28.98 -6.15 7.39
C PRO A 147 -30.15 -5.76 8.29
N GLY A 148 -31.37 -5.88 7.75
CA GLY A 148 -32.59 -5.66 8.51
C GLY A 148 -33.79 -5.96 7.64
N GLU A 149 -34.25 -7.21 7.67
CA GLU A 149 -35.53 -7.54 8.30
C GLU A 149 -35.77 -9.05 8.22
N GLU A 150 -35.87 -9.65 9.40
CA GLU A 150 -36.30 -11.00 9.65
C GLU A 150 -37.79 -11.15 9.32
N GLN A 151 -38.15 -12.24 8.65
CA GLN A 151 -39.43 -12.89 8.91
C GLN A 151 -39.26 -14.40 8.85
N GLU A 152 -39.45 -15.02 10.01
CA GLU A 152 -39.60 -16.45 10.23
C GLU A 152 -40.79 -17.01 9.46
N THR A 153 -40.65 -18.18 8.85
CA THR A 153 -41.42 -19.37 9.26
C THR A 153 -40.95 -20.63 8.51
N GLU A 154 -40.59 -21.62 9.34
CA GLU A 154 -40.84 -23.06 9.26
C GLU A 154 -40.83 -23.87 7.94
N ALA A 155 -40.20 -25.04 8.11
CA ALA A 155 -40.43 -26.33 7.45
C ALA A 155 -39.65 -26.65 6.14
N GLY A 156 -38.58 -27.43 6.34
CA GLY A 156 -38.48 -28.74 5.68
C GLY A 156 -37.62 -28.86 4.42
N HIS A 157 -36.88 -29.98 4.41
CA HIS A 157 -36.33 -30.68 3.25
C HIS A 157 -34.99 -30.26 2.62
N LEU A 158 -33.98 -31.08 2.96
CA LEU A 158 -33.00 -31.73 2.05
C LEU A 158 -33.01 -31.27 0.58
N SER A 159 -31.88 -30.71 0.12
CA SER A 159 -31.43 -30.97 -1.26
C SER A 159 -29.93 -30.77 -1.44
N THR A 160 -29.24 -31.90 -1.58
CA THR A 160 -27.90 -32.03 -2.13
C THR A 160 -27.95 -31.68 -3.62
N LYS A 161 -27.34 -30.56 -4.03
CA LYS A 161 -26.97 -30.28 -5.42
C LYS A 161 -25.55 -29.73 -5.42
N GLN A 162 -24.58 -30.54 -5.84
CA GLN A 162 -23.99 -30.44 -7.17
C GLN A 162 -23.62 -29.00 -7.52
N ILE A 163 -22.38 -28.61 -7.18
CA ILE A 163 -21.74 -27.46 -7.80
C ILE A 163 -21.10 -27.96 -9.09
N GLU A 164 -21.74 -27.54 -10.17
CA GLU A 164 -21.29 -27.63 -11.55
C GLU A 164 -19.90 -27.01 -11.75
N ARG A 165 -19.21 -27.58 -12.74
CA ARG A 165 -18.05 -26.99 -13.40
C ARG A 165 -18.41 -25.59 -13.89
N ILE A 166 -17.64 -24.60 -13.49
CA ILE A 166 -17.63 -23.31 -14.15
C ILE A 166 -16.53 -23.38 -15.20
N ASP A 167 -16.94 -23.70 -16.43
CA ASP A 167 -16.28 -23.19 -17.64
C ASP A 167 -16.33 -21.66 -17.58
N GLY A 168 -15.16 -21.04 -17.65
CA GLY A 168 -15.01 -19.59 -17.63
C GLY A 168 -13.98 -19.18 -18.66
N ASP A 169 -14.48 -18.80 -19.83
CA ASP A 169 -13.76 -18.26 -20.98
C ASP A 169 -12.69 -17.22 -20.58
N PHE A 170 -11.45 -17.49 -20.98
CA PHE A 170 -10.38 -16.50 -20.93
C PHE A 170 -10.52 -15.56 -22.12
N ASN A 171 -10.83 -14.30 -21.85
CA ASN A 171 -10.77 -13.22 -22.83
C ASN A 171 -9.36 -13.12 -23.43
N GLN A 172 -9.29 -13.28 -24.75
CA GLN A 172 -8.15 -12.97 -25.60
C GLN A 172 -7.81 -11.47 -25.48
N SER A 173 -6.56 -11.17 -25.12
CA SER A 173 -5.95 -9.87 -25.41
C SER A 173 -4.97 -10.08 -26.55
N SER A 174 -5.32 -9.50 -27.70
CA SER A 174 -4.47 -9.35 -28.87
C SER A 174 -3.37 -8.35 -28.55
N GLU A 175 -2.12 -8.76 -28.63
CA GLU A 175 -1.00 -7.83 -28.79
C GLU A 175 -0.16 -8.23 -30.01
N ASP A 176 0.07 -7.20 -30.81
CA ASP A 176 0.71 -7.21 -32.11
C ASP A 176 2.14 -7.75 -32.08
N SER A 177 2.46 -8.39 -33.19
CA SER A 177 3.77 -8.89 -33.59
C SER A 177 4.86 -7.81 -33.59
N GLY A 178 5.68 -7.77 -32.54
CA GLY A 178 7.02 -7.16 -32.55
C GLY A 178 8.08 -8.22 -32.87
N GLY A 179 8.58 -8.22 -34.10
CA GLY A 179 9.54 -9.21 -34.59
C GLY A 179 10.88 -9.20 -33.84
N PHE A 180 11.20 -10.30 -33.17
CA PHE A 180 12.57 -10.61 -32.73
C PHE A 180 13.14 -11.74 -33.60
N ARG A 181 14.04 -11.33 -34.50
CA ARG A 181 14.83 -12.20 -35.37
C ARG A 181 16.01 -12.76 -34.58
N GLY A 182 15.81 -13.89 -33.92
CA GLY A 182 16.85 -14.65 -33.23
C GLY A 182 16.79 -16.12 -33.61
N ASN A 183 17.52 -16.52 -34.65
CA ASN A 183 17.71 -17.92 -35.00
C ASN A 183 18.62 -18.59 -33.97
N GLN A 184 18.05 -19.07 -32.88
CA GLN A 184 18.63 -20.20 -32.13
C GLN A 184 17.73 -21.40 -32.39
N ALA A 185 18.21 -22.30 -33.24
CA ALA A 185 17.56 -23.58 -33.47
C ALA A 185 17.61 -24.38 -32.16
N PHE A 186 16.48 -24.41 -31.44
CA PHE A 186 16.32 -25.30 -30.30
C PHE A 186 16.38 -26.76 -30.80
N PRO A 187 17.20 -27.65 -30.19
CA PRO A 187 17.36 -29.05 -30.61
C PRO A 187 16.09 -29.92 -30.47
N ASN A 188 14.96 -29.34 -30.08
CA ASN A 188 13.77 -30.07 -29.64
C ASN A 188 12.77 -30.37 -30.78
N ILE A 189 13.02 -29.88 -32.00
CA ILE A 189 12.10 -30.05 -33.14
C ILE A 189 12.01 -31.52 -33.59
N ASP A 190 13.08 -32.30 -33.41
CA ASP A 190 13.08 -33.72 -33.79
C ASP A 190 12.26 -34.62 -32.86
N LEU A 191 11.95 -34.18 -31.63
CA LEU A 191 11.09 -34.93 -30.70
C LEU A 191 9.61 -34.93 -31.16
N PHE A 192 9.15 -33.83 -31.76
CA PHE A 192 7.77 -33.66 -32.23
C PHE A 192 7.52 -34.28 -33.61
N ARG A 193 8.58 -34.59 -34.36
CA ARG A 193 8.48 -35.13 -35.71
C ARG A 193 8.16 -36.64 -35.76
N ASN A 194 8.45 -37.37 -34.68
CA ASN A 194 8.35 -38.82 -34.63
C ASN A 194 7.03 -39.34 -34.02
N ASN A 195 6.22 -38.47 -33.40
CA ASN A 195 4.93 -38.84 -32.83
C ASN A 195 3.80 -38.34 -33.74
N ASN A 196 3.22 -39.26 -34.53
CA ASN A 196 2.05 -39.01 -35.39
C ASN A 196 0.77 -38.60 -34.62
N THR A 197 0.85 -38.49 -33.29
CA THR A 197 -0.24 -38.24 -32.35
C THR A 197 -0.71 -36.78 -32.29
N PHE A 198 0.03 -35.83 -32.88
CA PHE A 198 -0.30 -34.40 -32.84
C PHE A 198 -1.14 -33.89 -34.02
N LYS A 199 -1.51 -34.76 -34.97
CA LYS A 199 -2.34 -34.38 -36.14
C LYS A 199 -3.82 -34.61 -35.85
N THR A 200 -4.47 -33.63 -35.23
CA THR A 200 -5.93 -33.57 -35.13
C THR A 200 -6.35 -32.11 -35.25
N GLU A 201 -7.20 -31.84 -36.23
CA GLU A 201 -7.57 -30.50 -36.76
C GLU A 201 -8.12 -29.51 -35.71
N ASN A 202 -8.54 -30.00 -34.53
CA ASN A 202 -9.07 -29.20 -33.42
C ASN A 202 -8.10 -29.00 -32.23
N ASN A 203 -6.85 -29.50 -32.29
CA ASN A 203 -5.96 -29.56 -31.12
C ASN A 203 -4.81 -28.54 -31.14
N ASN A 204 -4.69 -27.75 -32.21
CA ASN A 204 -3.56 -26.84 -32.39
C ASN A 204 -3.53 -25.70 -31.36
N GLU A 205 -4.70 -25.17 -30.98
CA GLU A 205 -4.81 -24.11 -29.97
C GLU A 205 -4.48 -24.66 -28.56
N SER A 206 -5.02 -25.82 -28.21
CA SER A 206 -4.73 -26.51 -26.94
C SER A 206 -3.24 -26.86 -26.80
N LEU A 207 -2.61 -27.36 -27.87
CA LEU A 207 -1.18 -27.65 -27.88
C LEU A 207 -0.32 -26.38 -27.79
N SER A 208 -0.71 -25.30 -28.48
CA SER A 208 -0.04 -24.00 -28.38
C SER A 208 -0.10 -23.45 -26.95
N ASN A 209 -1.28 -23.53 -26.30
CA ASN A 209 -1.48 -23.13 -24.92
C ASN A 209 -0.63 -23.97 -23.95
N LEU A 210 -0.54 -25.27 -24.19
CA LEU A 210 0.30 -26.19 -23.42
C LEU A 210 1.79 -25.85 -23.52
N LEU A 211 2.29 -25.63 -24.74
CA LEU A 211 3.69 -25.24 -24.99
C LEU A 211 4.00 -23.86 -24.41
N SER A 212 3.07 -22.91 -24.52
CA SER A 212 3.16 -21.60 -23.87
C SER A 212 3.23 -21.74 -22.35
N SER A 213 2.40 -22.60 -21.76
CA SER A 213 2.43 -22.92 -20.33
C SER A 213 3.78 -23.49 -19.90
N VAL A 214 4.37 -24.38 -20.69
CA VAL A 214 5.70 -24.97 -20.42
C VAL A 214 6.81 -23.90 -20.50
N GLY A 215 6.72 -22.99 -21.47
CA GLY A 215 7.61 -21.82 -21.53
C GLY A 215 7.48 -20.95 -20.27
N LYS A 216 6.26 -20.74 -19.76
CA LYS A 216 6.03 -20.03 -18.49
C LYS A 216 6.62 -20.78 -17.29
N ILE A 217 6.48 -22.10 -17.22
CA ILE A 217 7.08 -22.93 -16.17
C ILE A 217 8.60 -22.75 -16.18
N GLN A 218 9.23 -22.85 -17.35
CA GLN A 218 10.67 -22.66 -17.49
C GLN A 218 11.09 -21.26 -17.05
N ASN A 219 10.35 -20.23 -17.45
CA ASN A 219 10.59 -18.84 -17.07
C ASN A 219 10.53 -18.65 -15.54
N VAL A 220 9.53 -19.25 -14.88
CA VAL A 220 9.39 -19.21 -13.43
C VAL A 220 10.57 -19.89 -12.74
N ILE A 221 11.03 -21.04 -13.24
CA ILE A 221 12.16 -21.76 -12.66
C ILE A 221 13.45 -20.93 -12.82
N ILE A 222 13.69 -20.35 -13.99
CA ILE A 222 14.89 -19.54 -14.28
C ILE A 222 14.92 -18.28 -13.41
N HIS A 223 13.79 -17.57 -13.32
CA HIS A 223 13.72 -16.29 -12.62
C HIS A 223 13.25 -16.39 -11.17
N ARG A 224 13.01 -17.61 -10.66
CA ARG A 224 12.49 -17.88 -9.30
C ARG A 224 11.29 -17.01 -8.95
N LEU A 225 10.32 -16.94 -9.86
CA LEU A 225 9.13 -16.13 -9.67
C LEU A 225 8.25 -16.75 -8.59
N ASP A 226 7.71 -15.91 -7.71
CA ASP A 226 6.71 -16.34 -6.74
C ASP A 226 5.45 -16.81 -7.46
N LEU A 227 4.97 -17.99 -7.07
CA LEU A 227 3.74 -18.56 -7.57
C LEU A 227 2.73 -18.68 -6.43
N ASN A 228 1.48 -18.34 -6.74
CA ASN A 228 0.39 -18.75 -5.89
C ASN A 228 0.04 -20.22 -6.12
N PHE A 229 -0.69 -20.80 -5.16
CA PHE A 229 -1.03 -22.21 -5.21
C PHE A 229 -1.80 -22.60 -6.50
N PHE A 230 -2.74 -21.76 -6.93
CA PHE A 230 -3.52 -22.03 -8.14
C PHE A 230 -2.61 -22.15 -9.36
N GLN A 231 -1.62 -21.27 -9.50
CA GLN A 231 -0.64 -21.31 -10.58
C GLN A 231 0.23 -22.57 -10.53
N VAL A 232 0.69 -22.96 -9.34
CA VAL A 232 1.45 -24.22 -9.17
C VAL A 232 0.63 -25.42 -9.64
N ASN A 233 -0.64 -25.50 -9.23
CA ASN A 233 -1.48 -26.63 -9.60
C ASN A 233 -1.80 -26.67 -11.10
N GLN A 234 -2.06 -25.51 -11.71
CA GLN A 234 -2.24 -25.40 -13.15
C GLN A 234 -0.97 -25.78 -13.94
N PHE A 235 0.21 -25.43 -13.45
CA PHE A 235 1.46 -25.84 -14.07
C PHE A 235 1.71 -27.34 -13.96
N LEU A 236 1.40 -27.96 -12.82
CA LEU A 236 1.50 -29.41 -12.66
C LEU A 236 0.51 -30.17 -13.56
N LEU A 237 -0.71 -29.67 -13.73
CA LEU A 237 -1.69 -30.23 -14.67
C LEU A 237 -1.22 -30.14 -16.12
N ASN A 238 -0.69 -28.98 -16.53
CA ASN A 238 -0.13 -28.78 -17.86
C ASN A 238 1.12 -29.65 -18.10
N ALA A 239 1.98 -29.81 -17.10
CA ALA A 239 3.13 -30.71 -17.19
C ALA A 239 2.69 -32.18 -17.33
N GLU A 240 1.68 -32.61 -16.57
CA GLU A 240 1.08 -33.94 -16.65
C GLU A 240 0.55 -34.23 -18.07
N GLU A 241 -0.18 -33.27 -18.65
CA GLU A 241 -0.74 -33.38 -20.00
C GLU A 241 0.35 -33.41 -21.09
N LEU A 242 1.39 -32.59 -20.98
CA LEU A 242 2.52 -32.63 -21.91
C LEU A 242 3.22 -33.99 -21.87
N ILE A 243 3.51 -34.49 -20.68
CA ILE A 243 4.20 -35.78 -20.49
C ILE A 243 3.35 -36.93 -21.05
N ARG A 244 2.03 -36.87 -20.89
CA ARG A 244 1.07 -37.81 -21.48
C ARG A 244 1.17 -37.81 -23.00
N LEU A 245 1.23 -36.63 -23.64
CA LEU A 245 1.38 -36.49 -25.10
C LEU A 245 2.74 -36.96 -25.61
N LEU A 246 3.80 -36.79 -24.82
CA LEU A 246 5.15 -37.27 -25.15
C LEU A 246 5.28 -38.80 -25.01
N GLY A 247 4.31 -39.47 -24.37
CA GLY A 247 4.31 -40.93 -24.22
C GLY A 247 5.38 -41.43 -23.25
N THR A 248 5.68 -40.67 -22.20
CA THR A 248 6.76 -41.00 -21.24
C THR A 248 6.20 -41.37 -19.85
N PRO A 249 5.79 -42.64 -19.63
CA PRO A 249 5.01 -43.03 -18.46
C PRO A 249 5.77 -42.87 -17.13
N LEU A 250 7.09 -43.06 -17.12
CA LEU A 250 7.91 -42.88 -15.92
C LEU A 250 7.82 -41.46 -15.33
N TYR A 251 7.83 -40.43 -16.18
CA TYR A 251 7.70 -39.04 -15.73
C TYR A 251 6.26 -38.70 -15.36
N LEU A 252 5.28 -39.38 -15.96
CA LEU A 252 3.87 -39.16 -15.69
C LEU A 252 3.53 -39.51 -14.24
N ASP A 253 4.00 -40.67 -13.77
CA ASP A 253 3.77 -41.11 -12.41
C ASP A 253 4.44 -40.19 -11.39
N ALA A 254 5.67 -39.73 -11.69
CA ALA A 254 6.39 -38.78 -10.83
C ALA A 254 5.66 -37.43 -10.70
N VAL A 255 5.19 -36.86 -11.81
CA VAL A 255 4.45 -35.58 -11.79
C VAL A 255 3.08 -35.72 -11.13
N LYS A 256 2.38 -36.84 -11.33
CA LYS A 256 1.14 -37.15 -10.62
C LYS A 256 1.34 -37.23 -9.11
N SER A 257 2.37 -37.95 -8.65
CA SER A 257 2.69 -38.03 -7.23
C SER A 257 3.08 -36.68 -6.64
N LEU A 258 3.79 -35.83 -7.41
CA LEU A 258 4.10 -34.47 -6.99
C LEU A 258 2.83 -33.63 -6.83
N ARG A 259 1.92 -33.67 -7.81
CA ARG A 259 0.64 -32.96 -7.75
C ARG A 259 -0.20 -33.37 -6.54
N GLN A 260 -0.32 -34.67 -6.28
CA GLN A 260 -1.04 -35.19 -5.11
C GLN A 260 -0.44 -34.67 -3.80
N ARG A 261 0.88 -34.71 -3.64
CA ARG A 261 1.55 -34.17 -2.45
C ARG A 261 1.32 -32.66 -2.28
N VAL A 262 1.37 -31.90 -3.38
CA VAL A 262 1.11 -30.46 -3.36
C VAL A 262 -0.33 -30.17 -2.95
N GLU A 263 -1.30 -30.94 -3.44
CA GLU A 263 -2.71 -30.84 -3.02
C GLU A 263 -2.91 -31.18 -1.54
N GLU A 264 -2.24 -32.21 -1.02
CA GLU A 264 -2.28 -32.56 0.41
C GLU A 264 -1.73 -31.43 1.28
N VAL A 265 -0.58 -30.87 0.90
CA VAL A 265 0.04 -29.73 1.60
C VAL A 265 -0.90 -28.52 1.61
N LEU A 266 -1.60 -28.26 0.51
CA LEU A 266 -2.60 -27.19 0.48
C LEU A 266 -3.74 -27.44 1.44
N LEU A 267 -4.32 -28.65 1.42
CA LEU A 267 -5.45 -28.97 2.27
C LEU A 267 -5.09 -28.78 3.76
N MET A 268 -3.86 -29.16 4.13
CA MET A 268 -3.34 -28.92 5.48
C MET A 268 -3.16 -27.42 5.74
N ALA A 269 -2.49 -26.68 4.85
CA ALA A 269 -2.24 -25.24 5.02
C ALA A 269 -3.55 -24.43 5.13
N ASN A 270 -4.57 -24.76 4.34
CA ASN A 270 -5.88 -24.12 4.41
C ASN A 270 -6.59 -24.41 5.74
N ARG A 271 -6.47 -25.65 6.24
CA ARG A 271 -7.04 -26.02 7.55
C ARG A 271 -6.37 -25.24 8.68
N ASP A 272 -5.05 -25.12 8.63
CA ASP A 272 -4.27 -24.38 9.61
C ASP A 272 -4.59 -22.88 9.56
N ALA A 273 -4.66 -22.30 8.36
CA ALA A 273 -5.06 -20.90 8.17
C ALA A 273 -6.43 -20.60 8.78
N VAL A 274 -7.44 -21.46 8.51
CA VAL A 274 -8.77 -21.32 9.11
C VAL A 274 -8.73 -21.46 10.63
N SER A 275 -7.91 -22.37 11.16
CA SER A 275 -7.75 -22.53 12.61
C SER A 275 -7.10 -21.30 13.25
N ILE A 276 -6.09 -20.72 12.61
CA ILE A 276 -5.40 -19.50 13.06
C ILE A 276 -6.38 -18.33 13.08
N HIS A 277 -7.17 -18.14 12.02
CA HIS A 277 -8.18 -17.07 11.97
C HIS A 277 -9.22 -17.20 13.07
N LYS A 278 -9.77 -18.40 13.31
CA LYS A 278 -10.74 -18.62 14.39
C LYS A 278 -10.18 -18.30 15.77
N GLU A 279 -8.93 -18.67 16.02
CA GLU A 279 -8.27 -18.38 17.29
C GLU A 279 -7.96 -16.87 17.42
N ALA A 280 -7.57 -16.22 16.33
CA ALA A 280 -7.38 -14.77 16.31
C ALA A 280 -8.69 -14.03 16.60
N ASP A 281 -9.80 -14.39 15.95
CA ASP A 281 -11.11 -13.79 16.16
C ASP A 281 -11.57 -13.94 17.61
N ARG A 282 -11.38 -15.13 18.20
CA ARG A 282 -11.68 -15.38 19.62
C ARG A 282 -10.89 -14.43 20.53
N LYS A 283 -9.59 -14.27 20.29
CA LYS A 283 -8.74 -13.38 21.09
C LYS A 283 -9.14 -11.91 20.93
N VAL A 284 -9.54 -11.50 19.72
CA VAL A 284 -10.05 -10.15 19.48
C VAL A 284 -11.31 -9.89 20.29
N VAL A 285 -12.27 -10.83 20.30
CA VAL A 285 -13.49 -10.71 21.12
C VAL A 285 -13.17 -10.62 22.61
N GLU A 286 -12.20 -11.41 23.09
CA GLU A 286 -11.78 -11.34 24.50
C GLU A 286 -11.16 -9.98 24.87
N ILE A 287 -10.32 -9.42 23.98
CA ILE A 287 -9.73 -8.09 24.15
C ILE A 287 -10.81 -7.00 24.17
N GLU A 288 -11.81 -7.09 23.29
CA GLU A 288 -12.95 -6.18 23.26
C GLU A 288 -13.68 -6.17 24.61
N ALA A 289 -13.98 -7.35 25.14
CA ALA A 289 -14.64 -7.51 26.44
C ALA A 289 -13.78 -7.00 27.61
N GLN A 290 -12.45 -7.16 27.54
CA GLN A 290 -11.53 -6.60 28.53
C GLN A 290 -11.51 -5.06 28.48
N ARG A 291 -11.49 -4.48 27.29
CA ARG A 291 -11.54 -3.02 27.10
C ARG A 291 -12.82 -2.42 27.65
N GLU A 292 -13.96 -3.06 27.42
CA GLU A 292 -15.24 -2.60 27.97
C GLU A 292 -15.25 -2.60 29.50
N ARG A 293 -14.74 -3.67 30.13
CA ARG A 293 -14.60 -3.74 31.60
C ARG A 293 -13.71 -2.62 32.14
N LEU A 294 -12.56 -2.39 31.52
CA LEU A 294 -11.64 -1.33 31.93
C LEU A 294 -12.27 0.06 31.78
N ASN A 295 -13.04 0.30 30.71
CA ASN A 295 -13.75 1.56 30.51
C ASN A 295 -14.80 1.81 31.62
N LEU A 296 -15.53 0.78 32.03
CA LEU A 296 -16.48 0.89 33.16
C LEU A 296 -15.78 1.20 34.47
N GLU A 297 -14.63 0.57 34.73
CA GLU A 297 -13.81 0.84 35.91
C GLU A 297 -13.26 2.27 35.90
N GLU A 298 -12.73 2.72 34.76
CA GLU A 298 -12.23 4.09 34.57
C GLU A 298 -13.33 5.13 34.83
N GLN A 299 -14.55 4.89 34.34
CA GLN A 299 -15.70 5.76 34.61
C GLN A 299 -16.09 5.75 36.10
N GLY A 300 -15.97 4.61 36.78
CA GLY A 300 -16.15 4.50 38.23
C GLY A 300 -15.16 5.39 38.99
N VAL A 301 -13.88 5.33 38.63
CA VAL A 301 -12.82 6.15 39.24
C VAL A 301 -13.06 7.64 38.99
N LYS A 302 -13.44 8.03 37.76
CA LYS A 302 -13.77 9.43 37.44
C LYS A 302 -14.93 9.95 38.27
N ARG A 303 -16.03 9.20 38.37
CA ARG A 303 -17.18 9.57 39.22
C ARG A 303 -16.78 9.75 40.68
N HIS A 304 -16.04 8.79 41.23
CA HIS A 304 -15.59 8.88 42.62
C HIS A 304 -14.71 10.11 42.88
N ARG A 305 -13.81 10.42 41.95
CA ARG A 305 -12.98 11.63 42.02
C ARG A 305 -13.86 12.89 42.01
N ASP A 306 -14.81 12.97 41.08
CA ASP A 306 -15.65 14.16 40.92
C ASP A 306 -16.57 14.35 42.14
N GLU A 307 -17.17 13.28 42.67
CA GLU A 307 -17.92 13.29 43.94
C GLU A 307 -17.06 13.79 45.11
N ASN A 308 -15.80 13.35 45.20
CA ASN A 308 -14.90 13.83 46.25
C ASN A 308 -14.58 15.32 46.11
N LEU A 309 -14.40 15.82 44.88
CA LEU A 309 -14.18 17.24 44.63
C LEU A 309 -15.41 18.08 44.99
N ASP A 310 -16.61 17.61 44.65
CA ASP A 310 -17.87 18.26 45.03
C ASP A 310 -18.05 18.30 46.55
N ASN A 311 -17.79 17.19 47.25
CA ASN A 311 -17.83 17.14 48.71
C ASN A 311 -16.86 18.13 49.38
N ILE A 312 -15.64 18.27 48.84
CA ILE A 312 -14.65 19.25 49.31
C ILE A 312 -15.18 20.67 49.09
N ARG A 313 -15.70 20.96 47.91
CA ARG A 313 -16.27 22.27 47.57
C ARG A 313 -17.41 22.64 48.53
N ASP A 314 -18.36 21.74 48.75
CA ASP A 314 -19.49 21.95 49.66
C ASP A 314 -19.03 22.19 51.10
N SER A 315 -18.00 21.47 51.54
CA SER A 315 -17.41 21.65 52.86
C SER A 315 -16.78 23.03 53.02
N ILE A 316 -16.03 23.49 52.01
CA ILE A 316 -15.44 24.83 51.98
C ILE A 316 -16.53 25.90 51.99
N GLU A 317 -17.56 25.76 51.15
CA GLU A 317 -18.68 26.70 51.06
C GLU A 317 -19.40 26.84 52.40
N ARG A 318 -19.75 25.71 53.04
CA ARG A 318 -20.33 25.71 54.40
C ARG A 318 -19.41 26.39 55.42
N GLY A 319 -18.11 26.13 55.35
CA GLY A 319 -17.12 26.76 56.23
C GLY A 319 -17.05 28.28 56.07
N ILE A 320 -17.08 28.78 54.83
CA ILE A 320 -17.11 30.21 54.52
C ILE A 320 -18.39 30.85 55.06
N PHE A 321 -19.56 30.26 54.81
CA PHE A 321 -20.83 30.80 55.30
C PHE A 321 -20.89 30.84 56.83
N ALA A 322 -20.40 29.79 57.51
CA ALA A 322 -20.33 29.77 58.96
C ALA A 322 -19.41 30.87 59.51
N ALA A 323 -18.23 31.06 58.92
CA ALA A 323 -17.29 32.11 59.30
C ALA A 323 -17.87 33.52 59.06
N MET A 324 -18.58 33.73 57.94
CA MET A 324 -19.28 34.99 57.67
C MET A 324 -20.37 35.27 58.70
N GLY A 325 -21.14 34.27 59.10
CA GLY A 325 -22.13 34.39 60.17
C GLY A 325 -21.50 34.80 61.51
N GLN A 326 -20.42 34.13 61.92
CA GLN A 326 -19.68 34.48 63.14
C GLN A 326 -19.10 35.89 63.10
N ALA A 327 -18.56 36.32 61.95
CA ALA A 327 -18.05 37.68 61.77
C ALA A 327 -19.14 38.74 61.90
N LYS A 328 -20.35 38.46 61.37
CA LYS A 328 -21.53 39.32 61.54
C LYS A 328 -21.91 39.46 63.01
N ASP A 329 -21.95 38.36 63.75
CA ASP A 329 -22.29 38.38 65.18
C ASP A 329 -21.25 39.13 66.03
N ALA A 330 -19.97 39.07 65.66
CA ALA A 330 -18.89 39.76 66.34
C ALA A 330 -18.79 41.27 66.01
N LEU A 331 -19.31 41.70 64.86
CA LEU A 331 -19.23 43.09 64.36
C LEU A 331 -20.62 43.58 63.90
N PRO A 332 -21.59 43.78 64.82
CA PRO A 332 -22.98 44.08 64.48
C PRO A 332 -23.19 45.42 63.76
N ASP A 333 -22.25 46.37 63.89
CA ASP A 333 -22.34 47.70 63.28
C ASP A 333 -21.84 47.76 61.82
N ILE A 334 -21.23 46.68 61.32
CA ILE A 334 -20.83 46.60 59.91
C ILE A 334 -21.99 45.95 59.16
N GLY A 335 -22.82 46.77 58.52
CA GLY A 335 -24.01 46.36 57.76
C GLY A 335 -23.70 45.41 56.60
N LEU A 336 -23.41 44.14 56.90
CA LEU A 336 -23.37 43.05 55.93
C LEU A 336 -24.82 42.73 55.56
N ALA A 337 -25.17 43.08 54.33
CA ALA A 337 -26.53 43.01 53.79
C ALA A 337 -27.20 41.65 54.01
N GLU A 338 -28.49 41.68 54.34
CA GLU A 338 -29.36 40.52 54.42
C GLU A 338 -29.49 39.87 53.04
N ASN A 339 -28.75 38.78 52.79
CA ASN A 339 -29.00 37.95 51.62
C ASN A 339 -30.19 37.03 51.93
N ARG A 340 -31.30 37.28 51.23
CA ARG A 340 -32.50 36.45 51.17
C ARG A 340 -32.32 35.25 50.25
#